data_AF-A0A7J6BHQ2-F1
#
_entry.id   AF-A0A7J6BHQ2-F1
#
_cell.length_a   1.000
_cell.length_b   1.000
_cell.length_c   1.000
_cell.angle_alpha   90.00
_cell.angle_beta   90.00
_cell.angle_gamma   90.00
#
_symmetry.space_group_name_H-M   'P 1'
#
loop_
_entity.id
_entity.type
_entity.pdbx_description
1 polymer ?
#
loop_
_entity_poly.entity_id
_entity_poly.type
_entity_poly.pdbx_seq_one_letter_code
_entity_poly.pdbx_strand_id
1 'polypeptide(L)'
;MAVIRSTKEHLFTIRSDTEWEAVLEKAKSFAVTLGISPEYAATVSKSRPARLQKVSSLLSGYLTASTTGSRETMGADNAKRVYFSVIDCFVAEFCRRFSDNDALLQSLEAFDKNSPLFMDSAKIVVFADYYSAHVDEVILESQSLPVAFSELMKLFQIVLTLPITTASNERFFSVLKQVKTYLRTTMGDERLSHLMLMSVEKALVKCFDLDELVTDFALLRPRRYPLMQ
;
A
#
# COMPACT_ATOMS: atom_id res chain seq x y z
N MET A 1 -2.90 -5.27 17.47
CA MET A 1 -2.24 -4.13 18.18
C MET A 1 -0.72 -4.08 18.01
N ALA A 2 0.02 -5.20 18.00
CA ALA A 2 1.48 -5.21 17.87
C ALA A 2 2.01 -4.49 16.61
N VAL A 3 1.33 -4.65 15.47
CA VAL A 3 1.71 -4.01 14.20
C VAL A 3 1.62 -2.49 14.29
N ILE A 4 0.57 -1.94 14.90
CA ILE A 4 0.36 -0.48 15.03
C ILE A 4 1.48 0.12 15.89
N ARG A 5 1.80 -0.54 17.01
CA ARG A 5 2.88 -0.11 17.91
C ARG A 5 4.25 -0.17 17.23
N SER A 6 4.56 -1.30 16.58
CA SER A 6 5.80 -1.49 15.83
C SER A 6 5.94 -0.46 14.69
N THR A 7 4.86 -0.15 13.98
CA THR A 7 4.86 0.86 12.91
C THR A 7 5.11 2.26 13.47
N LYS A 8 4.49 2.60 14.61
CA LYS A 8 4.70 3.88 15.29
C LYS A 8 6.16 4.03 15.74
N GLU A 9 6.72 3.00 16.35
CA GLU A 9 8.14 2.96 16.74
C GLU A 9 9.06 3.13 15.54
N HIS A 10 8.75 2.45 14.43
CA HIS A 10 9.52 2.56 13.19
C HIS A 10 9.48 3.97 12.60
N LEU A 11 8.32 4.65 12.59
CA LEU A 11 8.21 6.03 12.15
C LEU A 11 9.08 6.99 13.00
N PHE A 12 9.19 6.73 14.30
CA PHE A 12 10.11 7.48 15.16
C PHE A 12 11.59 7.18 14.87
N THR A 13 11.94 5.93 14.55
CA THR A 13 13.29 5.56 14.11
C THR A 13 13.67 6.29 12.82
N ILE A 14 12.77 6.31 11.84
CA ILE A 14 12.95 6.97 10.53
C ILE A 14 13.15 8.49 10.68
N ARG A 15 12.59 9.10 11.72
CA ARG A 15 12.78 10.54 12.04
C ARG A 15 14.21 10.88 12.50
N SER A 16 15.10 9.91 12.67
CA SER A 16 16.49 10.16 13.06
C SER A 16 17.34 10.70 11.91
N ASP A 17 18.35 11.50 12.26
CA ASP A 17 19.29 12.04 11.26
C ASP A 17 20.08 10.95 10.55
N THR A 18 20.38 9.84 11.24
CA THR A 18 21.07 8.68 10.70
C THR A 18 20.27 7.96 9.62
N GLU A 19 18.97 7.79 9.83
CA GLU A 19 18.08 7.16 8.82
C GLU A 19 17.86 8.09 7.63
N TRP A 20 17.76 9.41 7.86
CA TRP A 20 17.72 10.39 6.78
C TRP A 20 18.97 10.29 5.88
N GLU A 21 20.17 10.21 6.47
CA GLU A 21 21.42 10.05 5.73
C GLU A 21 21.44 8.74 4.93
N ALA A 22 20.96 7.64 5.50
CA ALA A 22 20.85 6.36 4.80
C ALA A 22 19.89 6.43 3.59
N VAL A 23 18.74 7.10 3.75
CA VAL A 23 17.78 7.34 2.67
C VAL A 23 18.39 8.23 1.58
N LEU A 24 19.11 9.28 1.99
CA LEU A 24 19.78 10.20 1.06
C LEU A 24 20.86 9.48 0.24
N GLU A 25 21.68 8.63 0.87
CA GLU A 25 22.69 7.83 0.16
C GLU A 25 22.07 6.80 -0.79
N LYS A 26 20.95 6.18 -0.39
CA LYS A 26 20.19 5.31 -1.28
C LYS A 26 19.61 6.07 -2.47
N ALA A 27 19.14 7.30 -2.27
CA ALA A 27 18.66 8.15 -3.35
C ALA A 27 19.79 8.56 -4.30
N LYS A 28 20.98 8.90 -3.77
CA LYS A 28 22.17 9.22 -4.58
C LYS A 28 22.62 8.03 -5.42
N SER A 29 22.74 6.84 -4.83
CA SER A 29 23.13 5.63 -5.57
C SER A 29 22.12 5.24 -6.65
N PHE A 30 20.83 5.44 -6.39
CA PHE A 30 19.78 5.26 -7.41
C PHE A 30 19.89 6.29 -8.54
N ALA A 31 20.19 7.56 -8.24
CA ALA A 31 20.42 8.60 -9.23
C ALA A 31 21.62 8.27 -10.13
N VAL A 32 22.72 7.78 -9.55
CA VAL A 32 23.90 7.32 -10.30
C VAL A 32 23.56 6.17 -11.24
N THR A 33 22.75 5.21 -10.78
CA THR A 33 22.28 4.07 -11.60
C THR A 33 21.47 4.54 -12.81
N LEU A 34 20.75 5.65 -12.68
CA LEU A 34 19.98 6.27 -13.76
C LEU A 34 20.79 7.25 -14.63
N GLY A 35 22.10 7.39 -14.37
CA GLY A 35 22.97 8.33 -15.10
C GLY A 35 22.78 9.80 -14.72
N ILE A 36 22.14 10.09 -13.58
CA ILE A 36 21.93 11.44 -13.06
C ILE A 36 23.09 11.75 -12.10
N SER A 37 23.90 12.76 -12.43
CA SER A 37 25.00 13.18 -11.55
C SER A 37 24.47 13.84 -10.26
N PRO A 38 24.79 13.30 -9.07
CA PRO A 38 24.27 13.80 -7.79
C PRO A 38 24.83 15.20 -7.42
N GLU A 39 25.95 15.61 -7.99
CA GLU A 39 26.60 16.91 -7.71
C GLU A 39 26.06 18.06 -8.59
N TYR A 40 25.26 17.74 -9.61
CA TYR A 40 24.79 18.73 -10.59
C TYR A 40 23.96 19.87 -9.96
N ALA A 41 23.30 19.60 -8.82
CA ALA A 41 22.52 20.60 -8.09
C ALA A 41 23.38 21.68 -7.40
N ALA A 42 24.59 21.36 -6.94
CA ALA A 42 25.47 22.32 -6.26
C ALA A 42 26.12 23.31 -7.24
N THR A 43 26.37 22.88 -8.48
CA THR A 43 27.00 23.72 -9.52
C THR A 43 26.05 24.73 -10.18
N VAL A 44 24.73 24.63 -9.97
CA VAL A 44 23.73 25.55 -10.58
C VAL A 44 23.45 26.79 -9.71
N SER A 45 24.08 26.93 -8.53
CA SER A 45 23.95 28.16 -7.74
C SER A 45 24.69 29.38 -8.31
N LYS A 46 25.52 29.25 -9.35
CA LYS A 46 25.91 30.43 -10.16
C LYS A 46 24.82 30.67 -11.19
N SER A 47 23.66 31.12 -10.72
CA SER A 47 22.59 31.62 -11.57
C SER A 47 23.20 32.62 -12.57
N ARG A 48 23.02 32.36 -13.86
CA ARG A 48 23.36 33.30 -14.93
C ARG A 48 22.75 34.65 -14.53
N PRO A 49 23.51 35.78 -14.50
CA PRO A 49 22.95 37.05 -14.07
C PRO A 49 21.66 37.31 -14.85
N ALA A 50 20.56 37.43 -14.10
CA ALA A 50 19.24 37.57 -14.69
C ALA A 50 19.28 38.80 -15.62
N ARG A 51 18.84 38.62 -16.86
CA ARG A 51 18.75 39.73 -17.81
C ARG A 51 17.82 40.78 -17.18
N LEU A 52 18.36 41.97 -16.89
CA LEU A 52 17.57 43.09 -16.36
C LEU A 52 16.43 43.37 -17.33
N GLN A 53 15.19 43.07 -16.93
CA GLN A 53 14.03 43.41 -17.73
C GLN A 53 13.83 44.93 -17.66
N LYS A 54 13.93 45.59 -18.82
CA LYS A 54 13.52 46.99 -18.93
C LYS A 54 11.99 47.02 -18.99
N VAL A 55 11.35 47.25 -17.85
CA VAL A 55 9.90 47.40 -17.77
C VAL A 55 9.45 48.64 -18.55
N SER A 56 8.31 48.52 -19.24
CA SER A 56 7.66 49.65 -19.91
C SER A 56 7.27 50.71 -18.88
N SER A 57 7.63 51.96 -19.12
CA SER A 57 7.29 53.10 -18.25
C SER A 57 5.77 53.31 -18.12
N LEU A 58 4.98 52.81 -19.06
CA LEU A 58 3.53 52.95 -19.10
C LEU A 58 2.79 51.93 -18.21
N LEU A 59 3.46 50.87 -17.75
CA LEU A 59 2.84 49.76 -17.02
C LEU A 59 3.45 49.54 -15.62
N SER A 60 4.24 50.48 -15.12
CA SER A 60 4.91 50.38 -13.82
C SER A 60 3.96 50.23 -12.63
N GLY A 61 2.71 50.72 -12.75
CA GLY A 61 1.68 50.63 -11.71
C GLY A 61 0.83 49.35 -11.72
N TYR A 62 1.00 48.45 -12.71
CA TYR A 62 0.18 47.26 -12.90
C TYR A 62 0.94 45.95 -12.61
N LEU A 63 2.02 46.00 -11.83
CA LEU A 63 2.87 44.83 -11.58
C LEU A 63 2.29 43.94 -10.46
N THR A 64 1.72 42.79 -10.82
CA THR A 64 1.56 41.65 -9.91
C THR A 64 2.92 40.99 -9.69
N ALA A 65 3.61 41.34 -8.60
CA ALA A 65 5.00 40.94 -8.31
C ALA A 65 5.20 39.45 -7.93
N SER A 66 4.22 38.58 -8.17
CA SER A 66 4.36 37.15 -7.90
C SER A 66 4.36 36.40 -9.22
N THR A 67 5.51 35.83 -9.59
CA THR A 67 5.57 34.82 -10.64
C THR A 67 5.13 33.49 -10.03
N THR A 68 3.98 33.00 -10.49
CA THR A 68 3.53 31.62 -10.27
C THR A 68 4.46 30.66 -11.03
N GLY A 69 5.69 30.46 -10.53
CA GLY A 69 6.62 29.57 -11.21
C GLY A 69 8.09 29.63 -10.81
N SER A 70 8.51 30.50 -9.88
CA SER A 70 9.87 30.41 -9.35
C SER A 70 9.97 29.20 -8.42
N ARG A 71 10.33 28.03 -8.97
CA ARG A 71 10.83 26.91 -8.17
C ARG A 71 12.24 27.26 -7.74
N GLU A 72 12.39 27.79 -6.54
CA GLU A 72 13.67 27.71 -5.85
C GLU A 72 14.10 26.24 -5.82
N THR A 73 15.29 25.96 -6.36
CA THR A 73 15.87 24.61 -6.30
C THR A 73 16.01 24.26 -4.82
N MET A 74 15.25 23.26 -4.36
CA MET A 74 15.24 22.78 -2.99
C MET A 74 16.69 22.48 -2.54
N GLY A 75 17.27 23.33 -1.70
CA GLY A 75 18.54 23.05 -1.07
C GLY A 75 18.46 21.80 -0.18
N ALA A 76 19.60 21.16 0.12
CA ALA A 76 19.65 19.94 0.93
C ALA A 76 18.93 20.08 2.29
N ASP A 77 19.03 21.26 2.93
CA ASP A 77 18.33 21.57 4.18
C ASP A 77 16.80 21.64 4.01
N ASN A 78 16.32 22.02 2.83
CA ASN A 78 14.89 22.06 2.54
C ASN A 78 14.33 20.64 2.31
N ALA A 79 15.10 19.75 1.70
CA ALA A 79 14.71 18.35 1.52
C ALA A 79 14.57 17.62 2.87
N LYS A 80 15.49 17.83 3.81
CA LYS A 80 15.42 17.27 5.17
C LYS A 80 14.20 17.80 5.93
N ARG A 81 13.88 19.10 5.80
CA ARG A 81 12.68 19.71 6.40
C ARG A 81 11.38 19.12 5.86
N VAL A 82 11.27 18.94 4.55
CA VAL A 82 10.09 18.32 3.92
C VAL A 82 9.96 16.85 4.34
N TYR A 83 11.06 16.13 4.43
CA TYR A 83 11.06 14.74 4.87
C TYR A 83 10.52 14.59 6.30
N PHE A 84 11.05 15.38 7.25
CA PHE A 84 10.58 15.34 8.63
C PHE A 84 9.16 15.86 8.78
N SER A 85 8.74 16.90 8.04
CA SER A 85 7.35 17.37 8.12
C SER A 85 6.35 16.32 7.66
N VAL A 86 6.70 15.51 6.65
CA VAL A 86 5.88 14.38 6.20
C VAL A 86 5.81 13.30 7.28
N ILE A 87 6.94 12.92 7.88
CA ILE A 87 6.97 11.93 8.98
C ILE A 87 6.16 12.43 10.18
N ASP A 88 6.35 13.67 10.59
CA ASP A 88 5.63 14.28 11.71
C ASP A 88 4.11 14.31 11.43
N CYS A 89 3.70 14.56 10.18
CA CYS A 89 2.30 14.47 9.77
C CYS A 89 1.76 13.03 9.87
N PHE A 90 2.53 12.04 9.41
CA PHE A 90 2.15 10.63 9.56
C PHE A 90 2.02 10.22 11.03
N VAL A 91 2.96 10.64 11.88
CA VAL A 91 2.92 10.36 13.32
C VAL A 91 1.71 11.04 13.96
N ALA A 92 1.42 12.29 13.62
CA ALA A 92 0.26 13.02 14.13
C ALA A 92 -1.06 12.34 13.74
N GLU A 93 -1.22 11.95 12.47
CA GLU A 93 -2.42 11.23 12.02
C GLU A 93 -2.52 9.83 12.62
N PHE A 94 -1.40 9.11 12.79
CA PHE A 94 -1.39 7.82 13.48
C PHE A 94 -1.85 7.97 14.93
N CYS A 95 -1.30 8.94 15.66
CA CYS A 95 -1.72 9.22 17.02
C CYS A 95 -3.20 9.63 17.07
N ARG A 96 -3.66 10.52 16.19
CA ARG A 96 -5.07 10.96 16.14
C ARG A 96 -6.03 9.79 15.88
N ARG A 97 -5.66 8.85 15.00
CA ARG A 97 -6.56 7.74 14.61
C ARG A 97 -6.54 6.57 15.60
N PHE A 98 -5.39 6.28 16.20
CA PHE A 98 -5.17 5.05 16.95
C PHE A 98 -4.98 5.25 18.47
N SER A 99 -4.93 6.49 18.98
CA SER A 99 -4.84 6.72 20.44
C SER A 99 -6.19 6.63 21.13
N ASP A 100 -7.25 7.20 20.54
CA ASP A 100 -8.59 7.22 21.15
C ASP A 100 -9.35 5.90 20.97
N ASN A 101 -8.99 5.11 19.94
CA ASN A 101 -9.66 3.85 19.61
C ASN A 101 -8.93 2.62 20.16
N ASP A 102 -7.98 2.79 21.08
CA ASP A 102 -7.19 1.67 21.63
C ASP A 102 -8.11 0.60 22.28
N ALA A 103 -9.12 1.03 23.03
CA ALA A 103 -10.11 0.14 23.65
C ALA A 103 -10.98 -0.60 22.62
N LEU A 104 -11.45 0.09 21.57
CA LEU A 104 -12.23 -0.49 20.46
C LEU A 104 -11.38 -1.49 19.62
N LEU A 105 -10.13 -1.14 19.36
CA LEU A 105 -9.24 -2.00 18.58
C LEU A 105 -8.83 -3.24 19.38
N GLN A 106 -8.73 -3.12 20.70
CA GLN A 106 -8.51 -4.25 21.61
C GLN A 106 -9.75 -5.13 21.76
N SER A 107 -10.96 -4.55 21.65
CA SER A 107 -12.20 -5.34 21.67
C SER A 107 -12.39 -6.16 20.40
N LEU A 108 -11.84 -5.72 19.26
CA LEU A 108 -11.91 -6.46 18.00
C LEU A 108 -11.25 -7.85 18.08
N GLU A 109 -10.30 -8.03 19.01
CA GLU A 109 -9.67 -9.32 19.28
C GLU A 109 -10.66 -10.38 19.78
N ALA A 110 -11.80 -9.98 20.36
CA ALA A 110 -12.86 -10.90 20.78
C ALA A 110 -13.60 -11.54 19.59
N PHE A 111 -13.49 -10.97 18.39
CA PHE A 111 -14.13 -11.48 17.19
C PHE A 111 -13.18 -12.31 16.30
N ASP A 112 -11.90 -12.46 16.68
CA ASP A 112 -10.95 -13.31 15.96
C ASP A 112 -10.98 -14.75 16.51
N LYS A 113 -11.45 -15.68 15.67
CA LYS A 113 -11.55 -17.12 15.99
C LYS A 113 -10.22 -17.79 16.38
N ASN A 114 -9.08 -17.22 15.94
CA ASN A 114 -7.76 -17.76 16.23
C ASN A 114 -7.14 -17.14 17.49
N SER A 115 -7.80 -16.12 18.08
CA SER A 115 -7.32 -15.45 19.28
C SER A 115 -7.72 -16.24 20.53
N PRO A 116 -6.84 -16.31 21.56
CA PRO A 116 -7.19 -16.89 22.85
C PRO A 116 -8.29 -16.12 23.59
N LEU A 117 -8.62 -14.91 23.15
CA LEU A 117 -9.63 -14.02 23.74
C LEU A 117 -10.93 -14.01 22.93
N PHE A 118 -11.12 -14.98 22.03
CA PHE A 118 -12.34 -15.14 21.25
C PHE A 118 -13.57 -15.27 22.16
N MET A 119 -14.59 -14.44 21.92
CA MET A 119 -15.83 -14.34 22.69
C MET A 119 -15.67 -13.93 24.18
N ASP A 120 -14.61 -13.21 24.53
CA ASP A 120 -14.47 -12.64 25.87
C ASP A 120 -15.52 -11.55 26.13
N SER A 121 -16.33 -11.73 27.18
CA SER A 121 -17.47 -10.85 27.51
C SER A 121 -17.02 -9.43 27.84
N ALA A 122 -15.87 -9.27 28.49
CA ALA A 122 -15.35 -7.95 28.87
C ALA A 122 -15.03 -7.07 27.65
N LYS A 123 -14.51 -7.69 26.59
CA LYS A 123 -14.16 -7.00 25.34
C LYS A 123 -15.40 -6.69 24.49
N ILE A 124 -16.35 -7.61 24.44
CA ILE A 124 -17.61 -7.41 23.71
C ILE A 124 -18.41 -6.24 24.29
N VAL A 125 -18.42 -6.08 25.62
CA VAL A 125 -19.06 -4.93 26.30
C VAL A 125 -18.47 -3.61 25.83
N VAL A 126 -17.13 -3.49 25.80
CA VAL A 126 -16.44 -2.27 25.34
C VAL A 126 -16.77 -1.94 23.88
N PHE A 127 -16.95 -2.97 23.04
CA PHE A 127 -17.40 -2.78 21.66
C PHE A 127 -18.87 -2.32 21.59
N ALA A 128 -19.76 -2.95 22.38
CA ALA A 128 -21.18 -2.63 22.40
C ALA A 128 -21.45 -1.21 22.93
N ASP A 129 -20.76 -0.82 24.01
CA ASP A 129 -20.83 0.53 24.60
C ASP A 129 -20.44 1.61 23.58
N TYR A 130 -19.40 1.36 22.78
CA TYR A 130 -18.95 2.32 21.76
C TYR A 130 -20.01 2.57 20.67
N TYR A 131 -20.74 1.53 20.26
CA TYR A 131 -21.79 1.64 19.25
C TYR A 131 -23.17 1.97 19.83
N SER A 132 -23.28 2.24 21.14
CA SER A 132 -24.56 2.43 21.84
C SER A 132 -25.53 1.25 21.63
N ALA A 133 -25.00 0.04 21.48
CA ALA A 133 -25.79 -1.19 21.41
C ALA A 133 -26.18 -1.63 22.83
N HIS A 134 -27.40 -2.12 23.02
CA HIS A 134 -27.83 -2.65 24.32
C HIS A 134 -27.00 -3.88 24.71
N VAL A 135 -26.11 -3.67 25.67
CA VAL A 135 -25.10 -4.64 26.13
C VAL A 135 -25.71 -5.96 26.60
N ASP A 136 -26.90 -5.90 27.22
CA ASP A 136 -27.63 -7.07 27.72
C ASP A 136 -28.14 -7.98 26.59
N GLU A 137 -28.47 -7.41 25.43
CA GLU A 137 -28.95 -8.14 24.25
C GLU A 137 -27.79 -8.86 23.55
N VAL A 138 -26.63 -8.18 23.43
CA VAL A 138 -25.42 -8.73 22.80
C VAL A 138 -24.80 -9.88 23.60
N ILE A 139 -24.77 -9.79 24.94
CA ILE A 139 -24.21 -10.87 25.79
C ILE A 139 -25.12 -12.10 25.75
N LEU A 140 -26.43 -11.93 25.84
CA LEU A 140 -27.40 -13.03 25.78
C LEU A 140 -27.44 -13.69 24.40
N GLU A 141 -27.36 -12.90 23.33
CA GLU A 141 -27.22 -13.42 21.96
C GLU A 141 -25.87 -14.11 21.76
N SER A 142 -24.74 -13.54 22.16
CA SER A 142 -23.41 -14.14 21.91
C SER A 142 -23.22 -15.55 22.49
N GLN A 143 -23.84 -15.85 23.64
CA GLN A 143 -23.76 -17.17 24.28
C GLN A 143 -24.79 -18.17 23.72
N SER A 144 -25.90 -17.69 23.14
CA SER A 144 -26.98 -18.54 22.62
C SER A 144 -26.97 -18.70 21.09
N LEU A 145 -26.42 -17.74 20.34
CA LEU A 145 -26.37 -17.72 18.86
C LEU A 145 -25.67 -18.93 18.23
N PRO A 146 -24.50 -19.38 18.73
CA PRO A 146 -23.78 -20.46 18.08
C PRO A 146 -24.54 -21.78 18.11
N VAL A 147 -25.35 -21.99 19.15
CA VAL A 147 -26.12 -23.22 19.38
C VAL A 147 -27.54 -23.11 18.82
N ALA A 148 -28.18 -21.93 18.92
CA ALA A 148 -29.55 -21.71 18.45
C ALA A 148 -29.65 -21.44 16.94
N PHE A 149 -28.64 -20.80 16.32
CA PHE A 149 -28.70 -20.34 14.93
C PHE A 149 -27.46 -20.74 14.12
N SER A 150 -27.20 -22.05 14.04
CA SER A 150 -26.11 -22.62 13.25
C SER A 150 -26.14 -22.21 11.76
N GLU A 151 -27.33 -22.04 11.17
CA GLU A 151 -27.49 -21.59 9.78
C GLU A 151 -27.19 -20.10 9.58
N LEU A 152 -27.52 -19.25 10.58
CA LEU A 152 -27.22 -17.82 10.53
C LEU A 152 -25.70 -17.58 10.63
N MET A 153 -25.01 -18.38 11.46
CA MET A 153 -23.54 -18.35 11.55
C MET A 153 -22.87 -18.73 10.23
N LYS A 154 -23.39 -19.74 9.52
CA LYS A 154 -22.90 -20.08 8.17
C LYS A 154 -23.14 -18.94 7.18
N LEU A 155 -24.29 -18.27 7.26
CA LEU A 155 -24.60 -17.12 6.42
C LEU A 155 -23.64 -15.96 6.67
N PHE A 156 -23.39 -15.61 7.94
CA PHE A 156 -22.41 -14.58 8.29
C PHE A 156 -21.01 -14.95 7.84
N GLN A 157 -20.61 -16.22 7.97
CA GLN A 157 -19.32 -16.70 7.48
C GLN A 157 -19.20 -16.53 5.95
N ILE A 158 -20.25 -16.84 5.20
CA ILE A 158 -20.29 -16.62 3.74
C ILE A 158 -20.20 -15.11 3.45
N VAL A 159 -21.01 -14.27 4.12
CA VAL A 159 -21.02 -12.81 3.91
C VAL A 159 -19.68 -12.17 4.23
N LEU A 160 -18.99 -12.62 5.29
CA LEU A 160 -17.64 -12.13 5.64
C LEU A 160 -16.57 -12.60 4.65
N THR A 161 -16.77 -13.75 3.97
CA THR A 161 -15.87 -14.22 2.90
C THR A 161 -16.15 -13.58 1.54
N LEU A 162 -17.34 -13.02 1.34
CA LEU A 162 -17.60 -12.21 0.15
C LEU A 162 -16.68 -10.97 0.22
N PRO A 163 -15.93 -10.67 -0.85
CA PRO A 163 -15.14 -9.46 -0.89
C PRO A 163 -16.09 -8.25 -0.89
N ILE A 164 -16.37 -7.70 0.30
CA ILE A 164 -17.15 -6.47 0.48
C ILE A 164 -16.38 -5.26 -0.07
N THR A 165 -15.06 -5.41 -0.30
CA THR A 165 -14.18 -4.33 -0.75
C THR A 165 -13.80 -4.44 -2.23
N THR A 166 -13.71 -3.29 -2.91
CA THR A 166 -13.29 -3.18 -4.32
C THR A 166 -11.81 -3.53 -4.54
N ALA A 167 -11.03 -3.67 -3.47
CA ALA A 167 -9.58 -3.89 -3.53
C ALA A 167 -9.18 -5.14 -4.32
N SER A 168 -9.96 -6.22 -4.21
CA SER A 168 -9.75 -7.43 -5.04
C SER A 168 -9.90 -7.11 -6.52
N ASN A 169 -10.95 -6.36 -6.89
CA ASN A 169 -11.19 -5.95 -8.27
C ASN A 169 -10.09 -5.00 -8.78
N GLU A 170 -9.62 -4.07 -7.96
CA GLU A 170 -8.51 -3.16 -8.31
C GLU A 170 -7.21 -3.92 -8.59
N ARG A 171 -6.90 -4.95 -7.79
CA ARG A 171 -5.77 -5.86 -8.04
C ARG A 171 -5.95 -6.59 -9.38
N PHE A 172 -7.13 -7.14 -9.66
CA PHE A 172 -7.42 -7.78 -10.94
C PHE A 172 -7.26 -6.82 -12.13
N PHE A 173 -7.80 -5.60 -12.06
CA PHE A 173 -7.67 -4.63 -13.16
C PHE A 173 -6.25 -4.13 -13.36
N SER A 174 -5.49 -3.96 -12.27
CA SER A 174 -4.07 -3.58 -12.34
C SER A 174 -3.24 -4.67 -13.04
N VAL A 175 -3.46 -5.95 -12.68
CA VAL A 175 -2.81 -7.08 -13.34
C VAL A 175 -3.27 -7.22 -14.79
N LEU A 176 -4.55 -7.01 -15.08
CA LEU A 176 -5.10 -7.05 -16.44
C LEU A 176 -4.41 -6.05 -17.36
N LYS A 177 -4.17 -4.83 -16.86
CA LYS A 177 -3.43 -3.80 -17.59
C LYS A 177 -1.99 -4.20 -17.90
N GLN A 178 -1.36 -5.01 -17.04
CA GLN A 178 0.01 -5.50 -17.26
C GLN A 178 0.05 -6.69 -18.24
N VAL A 179 -0.91 -7.61 -18.15
CA VAL A 179 -0.96 -8.81 -18.99
C VAL A 179 -1.47 -8.49 -20.40
N LYS A 180 -2.51 -7.65 -20.50
CA LYS A 180 -3.13 -7.23 -21.76
C LYS A 180 -2.54 -5.88 -22.20
N THR A 181 -1.43 -5.96 -22.92
CA THR A 181 -0.77 -4.78 -23.51
C THR A 181 -1.20 -4.57 -24.97
N TYR A 182 -0.97 -3.37 -25.51
CA TYR A 182 -1.31 -3.01 -26.89
C TYR A 182 -0.71 -3.97 -27.94
N LEU A 183 0.48 -4.51 -27.66
CA LEU A 183 1.15 -5.46 -28.57
C LEU A 183 0.62 -6.90 -28.44
N ARG A 184 -0.24 -7.20 -27.46
CA ARG A 184 -0.75 -8.54 -27.12
C ARG A 184 -2.27 -8.65 -27.30
N THR A 185 -2.85 -7.89 -28.22
CA THR A 185 -4.30 -7.79 -28.46
C THR A 185 -4.91 -9.04 -29.09
N THR A 186 -4.12 -9.90 -29.75
CA THR A 186 -4.57 -11.13 -30.42
C THR A 186 -4.59 -12.37 -29.52
N MET A 187 -4.44 -12.18 -28.21
CA MET A 187 -4.41 -13.28 -27.24
C MET A 187 -5.82 -13.81 -26.95
N GLY A 188 -6.02 -15.13 -27.06
CA GLY A 188 -7.31 -15.77 -26.77
C GLY A 188 -7.67 -15.74 -25.27
N ASP A 189 -8.96 -15.76 -24.99
CA ASP A 189 -9.52 -15.57 -23.64
C ASP A 189 -9.06 -16.65 -22.64
N GLU A 190 -9.01 -17.91 -23.06
CA GLU A 190 -8.45 -19.02 -22.29
C GLU A 190 -7.03 -18.70 -21.79
N ARG A 191 -6.15 -18.29 -22.71
CA ARG A 191 -4.76 -17.98 -22.37
C ARG A 191 -4.69 -16.76 -21.44
N LEU A 192 -5.57 -15.77 -21.64
CA LEU A 192 -5.63 -14.56 -20.82
C LEU A 192 -6.02 -14.90 -19.38
N SER A 193 -7.08 -15.68 -19.19
CA SER A 193 -7.54 -16.14 -17.87
C SER A 193 -6.44 -16.89 -17.12
N HIS A 194 -5.73 -17.82 -17.79
CA HIS A 194 -4.63 -18.56 -17.16
C HIS A 194 -3.48 -17.63 -16.73
N LEU A 195 -3.04 -16.70 -17.59
CA LEU A 195 -1.97 -15.75 -17.22
C LEU A 195 -2.38 -14.79 -16.10
N MET A 196 -3.63 -14.36 -16.11
CA MET A 196 -4.21 -13.53 -15.06
C MET A 196 -4.18 -14.25 -13.71
N LEU A 197 -4.64 -15.50 -13.67
CA LEU A 197 -4.62 -16.32 -12.45
C LEU A 197 -3.20 -16.49 -11.91
N MET A 198 -2.24 -16.84 -12.77
CA MET A 198 -0.83 -16.98 -12.37
C MET A 198 -0.22 -15.67 -11.84
N SER A 199 -0.62 -14.53 -12.43
CA SER A 199 -0.10 -13.22 -12.06
C SER A 199 -0.70 -12.69 -10.76
N VAL A 200 -1.99 -12.97 -10.51
CA VAL A 200 -2.64 -12.67 -9.22
C VAL A 200 -2.06 -13.57 -8.15
N GLU A 201 -2.00 -14.88 -8.36
CA GLU A 201 -1.47 -15.86 -7.41
C GLU A 201 0.05 -16.07 -7.50
N LYS A 202 0.79 -14.98 -7.77
CA LYS A 202 2.25 -15.01 -7.94
C LYS A 202 3.00 -15.61 -6.74
N ALA A 203 2.44 -15.50 -5.53
CA ALA A 203 3.00 -16.10 -4.32
C ALA A 203 2.96 -17.63 -4.37
N LEU A 204 1.84 -18.21 -4.81
CA LEU A 204 1.69 -19.65 -4.99
C LEU A 204 2.53 -20.15 -6.16
N VAL A 205 2.55 -19.43 -7.28
CA VAL A 205 3.34 -19.79 -8.47
C VAL A 205 4.85 -19.89 -8.17
N LYS A 206 5.36 -19.04 -7.27
CA LYS A 206 6.77 -19.08 -6.84
C LYS A 206 7.15 -20.35 -6.06
N CYS A 207 6.18 -21.05 -5.49
CA CYS A 207 6.43 -22.29 -4.76
C CYS A 207 6.59 -23.50 -5.67
N PHE A 208 6.21 -23.41 -6.95
CA PHE A 208 6.38 -24.48 -7.91
C PHE A 208 7.77 -24.45 -8.53
N ASP A 209 8.40 -25.63 -8.68
CA ASP A 209 9.61 -25.78 -9.46
C ASP A 209 9.26 -25.77 -10.96
N LEU A 210 9.91 -24.87 -11.70
CA LEU A 210 9.70 -24.73 -13.13
C LEU A 210 10.30 -25.91 -13.90
N ASP A 211 11.40 -26.48 -13.42
CA ASP A 211 12.09 -27.58 -14.11
C ASP A 211 11.29 -28.88 -14.03
N GLU A 212 10.69 -29.15 -12.86
CA GLU A 212 9.73 -30.24 -12.67
C GLU A 212 8.48 -30.04 -13.55
N LEU A 213 7.89 -28.84 -13.54
CA LEU A 213 6.70 -28.53 -14.35
C LEU A 213 6.94 -28.68 -15.85
N VAL A 214 8.11 -28.29 -16.35
CA VAL A 214 8.49 -28.46 -17.77
C VAL A 214 8.65 -29.93 -18.11
N THR A 215 9.23 -30.71 -17.20
CA THR A 215 9.39 -32.17 -17.36
C THR A 215 8.02 -32.85 -17.43
N ASP A 216 7.12 -32.54 -16.50
CA ASP A 216 5.74 -33.06 -16.49
C ASP A 216 4.97 -32.66 -17.75
N PHE A 217 5.10 -31.40 -18.18
CA PHE A 217 4.47 -30.92 -19.41
C PHE A 217 5.01 -31.63 -20.66
N ALA A 218 6.30 -31.98 -20.67
CA ALA A 218 6.91 -32.76 -21.75
C ALA A 218 6.40 -34.21 -21.79
N LEU A 219 6.08 -34.79 -20.63
CA LEU A 219 5.51 -36.14 -20.53
C LEU A 219 4.03 -36.20 -20.94
N LEU A 220 3.27 -35.11 -20.74
CA LEU A 220 1.83 -35.06 -21.01
C LEU A 220 1.43 -35.16 -22.49
N ARG A 221 2.32 -34.84 -23.45
CA ARG A 221 2.06 -35.11 -24.88
C ARG A 221 3.33 -35.53 -25.62
N PRO A 222 3.33 -36.65 -26.37
CA PRO A 222 4.42 -36.98 -27.28
C PRO A 222 4.36 -36.02 -28.48
N ARG A 223 5.11 -34.92 -28.41
CA ARG A 223 5.19 -33.89 -29.47
C ARG A 223 6.28 -34.15 -30.50
N ARG A 224 6.99 -35.29 -30.41
CA ARG A 224 7.95 -35.70 -31.44
C ARG A 224 7.17 -36.25 -32.64
N TYR A 225 7.21 -35.50 -33.75
CA TYR A 225 6.81 -36.06 -35.04
C TYR A 225 7.77 -37.22 -35.34
N PRO A 226 7.28 -38.44 -35.64
CA PRO A 226 8.16 -39.53 -36.02
C PRO A 226 8.86 -39.12 -37.31
N LEU A 227 10.18 -38.96 -37.26
CA LEU A 227 11.00 -38.87 -38.46
C LEU A 227 10.80 -40.20 -39.20
N MET A 228 10.12 -40.15 -40.35
CA MET A 228 9.99 -41.31 -41.23
C MET A 228 11.39 -41.83 -41.53
N GLN A 229 11.64 -43.09 -41.14
CA GLN A 229 12.86 -43.83 -41.44
C GLN A 229 12.80 -44.38 -42.87
#